data_AF-A0AAW0F8P5-F1
#
_entry.id   AF-A0AAW0F8P5-F1
#
_cell.length_a   1.000
_cell.length_b   1.000
_cell.length_c   1.000
_cell.angle_alpha   90.00
_cell.angle_beta   90.00
_cell.angle_gamma   90.00
#
_symmetry.space_group_name_H-M   'P 1'
#
loop_
_entity.id
_entity.type
_entity.pdbx_description
1 polymer ?
#
loop_
_entity_poly.entity_id
_entity_poly.type
_entity_poly.pdbx_seq_one_letter_code
_entity_poly.pdbx_strand_id
1 'polypeptide(L)'
;MDFSANTYLTITVTSGSKVANNPSILAVHPSMVHQGKVGELSDIQVISVPQNIWDESKDIILQSLNALNGVRRVEVQDSPRTRVKRGGDEL
;
A
#
# COMPACT_ATOMS: atom_id res chain seq x y z
N MET A 1 0.43 12.71 -13.80
CA MET A 1 0.46 11.76 -12.68
C MET A 1 0.55 10.38 -13.30
N ASP A 2 1.77 9.92 -13.49
CA ASP A 2 2.09 8.70 -14.23
C ASP A 2 1.98 7.50 -13.29
N PHE A 3 0.78 6.94 -13.20
CA PHE A 3 0.49 5.71 -12.45
C PHE A 3 1.15 4.45 -13.06
N SER A 4 1.99 4.61 -14.09
CA SER A 4 2.70 3.50 -14.75
C SER A 4 4.07 3.19 -14.16
N ALA A 5 4.65 4.07 -13.35
CA ALA A 5 6.01 3.88 -12.84
C ALA A 5 6.04 3.36 -11.39
N ASN A 6 5.04 3.72 -10.58
CA ASN A 6 5.00 3.39 -9.16
C ASN A 6 3.65 2.81 -8.77
N THR A 7 3.70 1.73 -8.01
CA THR A 7 2.56 1.15 -7.30
C THR A 7 2.41 1.85 -5.96
N TYR A 8 1.18 2.23 -5.61
CA TYR A 8 0.88 2.84 -4.32
C TYR A 8 0.27 1.80 -3.39
N LEU A 9 0.63 1.85 -2.12
CA LEU A 9 0.10 1.01 -1.08
C LEU A 9 -0.44 1.88 0.04
N THR A 10 -1.65 1.57 0.47
CA THR A 10 -2.28 2.12 1.67
C THR A 10 -2.22 1.08 2.77
N ILE A 11 -1.54 1.43 3.86
CA ILE A 11 -1.36 0.55 5.01
C ILE A 11 -2.17 1.14 6.16
N THR A 12 -3.18 0.39 6.59
CA THR A 12 -3.92 0.68 7.81
C THR A 12 -3.14 0.12 8.99
N VAL A 13 -2.67 1.01 9.86
CA VAL A 13 -2.07 0.66 11.14
C VAL A 13 -3.11 0.74 12.24
N THR A 14 -2.77 0.24 13.43
CA THR A 14 -3.62 0.39 14.62
C THR A 14 -3.11 1.55 15.47
N SER A 15 -4.02 2.47 15.84
CA SER A 15 -3.73 3.62 16.69
C SER A 15 -2.98 3.20 17.96
N GLY A 16 -1.88 3.89 18.27
CA GLY A 16 -1.05 3.59 19.44
C GLY A 16 -0.01 2.48 19.24
N SER A 17 0.03 1.82 18.07
CA SER A 17 1.09 0.86 17.74
C SER A 17 2.42 1.55 17.42
N LYS A 18 3.54 0.83 17.56
CA LYS A 18 4.87 1.35 17.20
C LYS A 18 4.93 1.84 15.75
N VAL A 19 4.20 1.19 14.86
CA VAL A 19 4.05 1.54 13.43
C VAL A 19 3.37 2.90 13.21
N ALA A 20 2.39 3.24 14.05
CA ALA A 20 1.69 4.52 13.96
C ALA A 20 2.56 5.69 14.46
N ASN A 21 3.46 5.42 15.40
CA ASN A 21 4.37 6.42 15.96
C ASN A 21 5.65 6.56 15.10
N ASN A 22 6.13 5.46 14.52
CA ASN A 22 7.32 5.41 13.67
C ASN A 22 6.99 4.79 12.31
N PRO A 23 6.49 5.58 11.34
CA PRO A 23 6.13 5.07 10.01
C PRO A 23 7.33 4.56 9.21
N SER A 24 8.56 4.94 9.59
CA SER A 24 9.80 4.43 8.97
C SER A 24 9.94 2.91 9.06
N ILE A 25 9.29 2.26 10.02
CA ILE A 25 9.34 0.78 10.13
C ILE A 25 8.54 0.07 9.03
N LEU A 26 7.65 0.80 8.34
CA LEU A 26 6.92 0.29 7.19
C LEU A 26 7.79 0.24 5.92
N ALA A 27 8.92 0.96 5.89
CA ALA A 27 9.88 0.92 4.80
C ALA A 27 10.74 -0.35 4.89
N VAL A 28 10.11 -1.53 4.78
CA VAL A 28 10.77 -2.85 4.87
C VAL A 28 11.69 -3.15 3.67
N HIS A 29 11.75 -2.24 2.69
CA HIS A 29 12.56 -2.33 1.48
C HIS A 29 13.17 -0.95 1.17
N PRO A 30 14.44 -0.85 0.75
CA PRO A 30 15.07 0.44 0.47
C PRO A 30 14.41 1.21 -0.68
N SER A 31 13.75 0.51 -1.60
CA SER A 31 13.00 1.14 -2.71
C SER A 31 11.59 1.60 -2.33
N MET A 32 11.14 1.35 -1.10
CA MET A 32 9.86 1.87 -0.61
C MET A 32 10.04 3.32 -0.17
N VAL A 33 9.17 4.20 -0.68
CA VAL A 33 9.16 5.62 -0.32
C VAL A 33 7.88 5.93 0.42
N HIS A 34 7.99 6.40 1.66
CA HIS A 34 6.85 6.83 2.45
C HIS A 34 6.35 8.18 1.96
N GLN A 35 5.11 8.22 1.46
CA GLN A 35 4.48 9.43 0.92
C GLN A 35 3.75 10.23 2.01
N GLY A 36 3.53 9.64 3.19
CA GLY A 36 2.83 10.27 4.31
C GLY A 36 1.52 9.55 4.63
N LYS A 37 0.53 10.31 5.11
CA LYS A 37 -0.78 9.81 5.53
C LYS A 37 -1.89 10.20 4.56
N VAL A 38 -2.98 9.43 4.54
CA VAL A 38 -4.15 9.76 3.68
C VAL A 38 -4.98 10.86 4.34
N GLY A 39 -4.78 12.10 3.89
CA GLY A 39 -5.53 13.25 4.39
C GLY A 39 -5.36 13.43 5.91
N GLU A 40 -6.49 13.41 6.63
CA GLU A 40 -6.53 13.57 8.09
C GLU A 40 -6.44 12.23 8.86
N LEU A 41 -6.46 11.10 8.15
CA LEU A 41 -6.45 9.76 8.76
C LEU A 41 -5.03 9.38 9.16
N SER A 42 -4.70 9.53 10.44
CA SER A 42 -3.38 9.21 10.99
C SER A 42 -3.09 7.70 11.06
N ASP A 43 -4.14 6.88 11.02
CA ASP A 43 -4.06 5.42 10.99
C ASP A 43 -3.79 4.84 9.59
N ILE A 44 -3.80 5.67 8.53
CA ILE A 44 -3.55 5.19 7.17
C ILE A 44 -2.29 5.86 6.64
N GLN A 45 -1.29 5.03 6.34
CA GLN A 45 -0.02 5.43 5.77
C GLN A 45 0.02 5.06 4.29
N VAL A 46 0.57 5.94 3.46
CA VAL A 46 0.74 5.74 2.02
C VAL A 46 2.21 5.54 1.72
N ILE A 47 2.50 4.47 0.98
CA ILE A 47 3.84 4.14 0.51
C ILE A 47 3.81 3.96 -1.00
N SER A 48 4.80 4.49 -1.69
CA SER A 48 5.01 4.24 -3.12
C SER A 48 6.19 3.30 -3.33
N VAL A 49 6.02 2.38 -4.27
CA VAL A 49 7.03 1.39 -4.67
C VAL A 49 7.20 1.42 -6.18
N PRO A 50 8.43 1.43 -6.72
CA PRO A 50 8.64 1.29 -8.15
C PRO A 50 8.04 -0.02 -8.65
N GLN A 51 7.31 0.03 -9.78
CA GLN A 51 6.58 -1.14 -10.29
C GLN A 51 7.50 -2.34 -10.56
N ASN A 52 8.73 -2.10 -11.01
CA ASN A 52 9.73 -3.16 -11.25
C ASN A 52 10.03 -3.94 -9.94
N ILE A 53 10.28 -3.21 -8.86
CA ILE A 53 10.52 -3.80 -7.54
C ILE A 53 9.25 -4.45 -6.98
N TRP A 54 8.09 -3.82 -7.21
CA TRP A 54 6.82 -4.37 -6.78
C TRP A 54 6.56 -5.73 -7.44
N ASP A 55 6.75 -5.89 -8.75
CA ASP A 55 6.50 -7.16 -9.41
C ASP A 55 7.42 -8.29 -8.89
N GLU A 56 8.71 -7.98 -8.69
CA GLU A 56 9.69 -8.96 -8.19
C GLU A 56 9.52 -9.28 -6.70
N SER A 57 9.19 -8.28 -5.88
CA SER A 57 9.26 -8.38 -4.42
C SER A 57 7.92 -8.23 -3.69
N LYS A 58 6.78 -8.14 -4.41
CA LYS A 58 5.45 -7.96 -3.79
C LYS A 58 5.18 -8.92 -2.66
N ASP A 59 5.52 -10.20 -2.83
CA ASP A 59 5.20 -11.24 -1.88
C ASP A 59 5.98 -11.04 -0.57
N ILE A 60 7.28 -10.78 -0.71
CA ILE A 60 8.18 -10.48 0.41
C ILE A 60 7.76 -9.20 1.11
N ILE A 61 7.40 -8.16 0.36
CA ILE A 61 6.94 -6.87 0.90
C ILE A 61 5.63 -7.06 1.68
N LEU A 62 4.63 -7.73 1.09
CA LEU A 62 3.35 -7.98 1.73
C LEU A 62 3.51 -8.87 2.96
N GLN A 63 4.32 -9.91 2.90
CA GLN A 63 4.59 -10.79 4.02
C GLN A 63 5.28 -10.02 5.15
N SER A 64 6.29 -9.21 4.83
CA SER A 64 7.01 -8.38 5.81
C SER A 64 6.09 -7.35 6.46
N LEU A 65 5.24 -6.69 5.69
CA LEU A 65 4.25 -5.73 6.19
C LEU A 65 3.19 -6.40 7.07
N ASN A 66 2.70 -7.58 6.70
CA ASN A 66 1.74 -8.33 7.52
C ASN A 66 2.38 -8.91 8.78
N ALA A 67 3.68 -9.20 8.77
CA ALA A 67 4.42 -9.64 9.95
C ALA A 67 4.66 -8.50 10.97
N LEU A 68 4.54 -7.23 10.56
CA LEU A 68 4.70 -6.10 11.47
C LEU A 68 3.55 -6.03 12.47
N ASN A 69 3.90 -6.05 13.76
CA ASN A 69 2.94 -5.90 14.83
C ASN A 69 2.36 -4.47 14.84
N GLY A 70 1.06 -4.36 14.55
CA GLY A 70 0.34 -3.10 14.47
C GLY A 70 -0.08 -2.70 13.05
N VAL A 71 0.30 -3.48 12.03
CA VAL A 71 -0.33 -3.39 10.71
C VAL A 71 -1.63 -4.19 10.75
N ARG A 72 -2.75 -3.51 10.46
CA ARG A 72 -4.08 -4.13 10.45
C ARG A 72 -4.46 -4.60 9.04
N ARG A 73 -4.10 -3.81 8.04
CA ARG A 73 -4.44 -4.09 6.64
C ARG A 73 -3.44 -3.43 5.70
N VAL A 74 -3.10 -4.12 4.63
CA VAL A 74 -2.32 -3.58 3.51
C VAL A 74 -3.20 -3.65 2.27
N GLU A 75 -3.37 -2.52 1.61
CA GLU A 75 -4.18 -2.40 0.41
C GLU A 75 -3.34 -1.83 -0.72
N VAL A 76 -3.29 -2.55 -1.84
CA VAL A 76 -2.50 -2.17 -3.00
C VAL A 76 -3.41 -1.35 -3.91
N GLN A 77 -3.06 -0.08 -4.09
CA GLN A 77 -3.65 0.80 -5.08
C GLN A 77 -2.93 0.55 -6.41
N ASP A 78 -3.30 -0.55 -7.05
CA ASP A 78 -2.96 -0.78 -8.45
C ASP A 78 -3.71 0.26 -9.31
N SER A 79 -3.10 0.70 -10.43
CA SER A 79 -3.73 1.63 -11.38
C SER A 79 -5.19 1.22 -11.57
N PRO A 80 -6.17 2.15 -11.49
CA PRO A 80 -7.58 1.83 -11.31
C PRO A 80 -7.96 0.74 -12.28
N ARG A 81 -8.01 -0.50 -11.75
CA ARG A 81 -8.30 -1.68 -12.54
C ARG A 81 -9.71 -1.42 -12.97
N THR A 82 -9.86 -0.99 -14.24
CA THR A 82 -11.12 -0.52 -14.78
C THR A 82 -12.14 -1.50 -14.29
N ARG A 83 -13.12 -1.03 -13.51
CA ARG A 83 -14.22 -1.87 -13.09
C ARG A 83 -14.93 -2.20 -14.40
N VAL A 84 -14.48 -3.26 -15.07
CA VAL A 84 -15.19 -3.87 -16.17
C VAL A 84 -16.53 -4.18 -15.56
N LYS A 85 -17.51 -3.39 -15.99
CA LYS A 85 -18.88 -3.46 -15.57
C LYS A 85 -19.35 -4.84 -16.04
N ARG A 86 -19.14 -5.86 -15.20
CA ARG A 86 -19.72 -7.18 -15.40
C ARG A 86 -21.21 -6.99 -15.14
N GLY A 87 -21.90 -6.67 -16.21
CA GLY A 87 -23.34 -6.54 -16.31
C GLY A 87 -23.67 -6.81 -17.77
N GLY A 88 -23.52 -8.07 -18.17
CA GLY A 88 -24.34 -8.58 -19.25
C GLY A 88 -25.76 -8.72 -18.70
N ASP A 89 -26.71 -8.14 -19.41
CA ASP A 89 -28.15 -8.44 -19.44
C ASP A 89 -28.65 -7.57 -20.62
N GLU A 90 -28.60 -8.08 -21.84
CA GLU A 90 -29.72 -8.75 -22.54
C GLU A 90 -30.94 -7.82 -22.76
N LEU A 91 -31.40 -7.80 -24.01
CA LEU A 91 -32.59 -7.14 -24.62
C LEU A 91 -32.35 -5.79 -25.30
#